data_AF-A0A1V5KWI7-F1
#
_entry.id   AF-A0A1V5KWI7-F1
#
_cell.length_a   1.000
_cell.length_b   1.000
_cell.length_c   1.000
_cell.angle_alpha   90.00
_cell.angle_beta   90.00
_cell.angle_gamma   90.00
#
_symmetry.space_group_name_H-M   'P 1'
#
loop_
_entity.id
_entity.type
_entity.pdbx_description
1 polymer ?
#
loop_
_entity_poly.entity_id
_entity_poly.type
_entity_poly.pdbx_seq_one_letter_code
_entity_poly.pdbx_strand_id
1 'polypeptide(L)'
;MFRRIFPLLFLLSGTATVSFSGTGWYNARVLAMAGAGLILDDQSVPGNPAQLALRGEQRWKLSLMQIGGLAANDALRKDHYDRYNGAFLNEAAKKDLLNAIPAAGMDFYGCVEAQPLALQYGSFAFSTQLTAAVNGRLAKETCELLLHGNELDRVFRFKPLAGDALVVSSYALSFGRSLPCPRSGVQHLGAGISVKYLRGHVLEQIKDIDVETVTLYTSLAAKGSARWRRAQGGDGLGIDVGFTATFLQHWRAGLVVENAFGQITWNRTPEAGHAEFSVVSSTVERIVSDDLDFDEVVLTQDTTRAIAAFTEQLPGV
;
A
#
# COMPACT_ATOMS: atom_id res chain seq x y z
N MET A 1 -25.98 -28.36 -38.34
CA MET A 1 -24.55 -28.30 -38.65
C MET A 1 -23.93 -27.17 -37.83
N PHE A 2 -23.53 -27.40 -36.58
CA PHE A 2 -22.57 -26.55 -35.85
C PHE A 2 -21.92 -27.42 -34.75
N ARG A 3 -20.58 -27.46 -34.79
CA ARG A 3 -19.70 -28.37 -34.09
C ARG A 3 -19.50 -27.95 -32.63
N ARG A 4 -19.51 -28.96 -31.76
CA ARG A 4 -19.03 -28.94 -30.37
C ARG A 4 -17.52 -28.66 -30.32
N ILE A 5 -17.09 -27.80 -29.41
CA ILE A 5 -15.75 -27.83 -28.80
C ILE A 5 -15.94 -27.57 -27.31
N PHE A 6 -15.90 -28.63 -26.51
CA PHE A 6 -15.82 -28.62 -25.05
C PHE A 6 -14.40 -29.07 -24.71
N PRO A 7 -13.54 -28.26 -24.07
CA PRO A 7 -12.29 -28.79 -23.55
C PRO A 7 -12.60 -29.54 -22.25
N LEU A 8 -12.47 -30.87 -22.31
CA LEU A 8 -12.39 -31.76 -21.16
C LEU A 8 -11.16 -31.34 -20.32
N LEU A 9 -11.38 -30.85 -19.10
CA LEU A 9 -10.34 -30.79 -18.08
C LEU A 9 -10.39 -32.10 -17.29
N PHE A 10 -9.31 -32.88 -17.38
CA PHE A 10 -9.15 -34.15 -16.68
C PHE A 10 -9.15 -33.95 -15.15
N LEU A 11 -10.09 -34.61 -14.48
CA LEU A 11 -10.11 -34.83 -13.04
C LEU A 11 -9.01 -35.81 -12.65
N LEU A 12 -7.94 -35.30 -12.05
CA LEU A 12 -7.04 -36.10 -11.23
C LEU A 12 -7.62 -36.11 -9.81
N SER A 13 -8.16 -37.25 -9.42
CA SER A 13 -8.68 -37.55 -8.09
C SER A 13 -7.54 -37.60 -7.07
N GLY A 14 -7.08 -36.44 -6.63
CA GLY A 14 -6.52 -36.25 -5.29
C GLY A 14 -7.53 -35.42 -4.51
N THR A 15 -7.83 -35.78 -3.28
CA THR A 15 -8.60 -34.94 -2.36
C THR A 15 -7.81 -33.66 -2.07
N ALA A 16 -7.88 -32.69 -2.98
CA ALA A 16 -7.49 -31.32 -2.72
C ALA A 16 -8.63 -30.70 -1.90
N THR A 17 -8.44 -30.57 -0.60
CA THR A 17 -9.23 -29.62 0.20
C THR A 17 -8.82 -28.23 -0.27
N VAL A 18 -9.56 -27.69 -1.24
CA VAL A 18 -9.42 -26.29 -1.65
C VAL A 18 -10.16 -25.45 -0.61
N SER A 19 -9.44 -25.06 0.44
CA SER A 19 -9.94 -24.06 1.39
C SER A 19 -9.71 -22.68 0.80
N PHE A 20 -10.76 -22.06 0.26
CA PHE A 20 -10.77 -20.63 -0.02
C PHE A 20 -10.79 -19.89 1.32
N SER A 21 -9.60 -19.58 1.84
CA SER A 21 -9.43 -18.63 2.93
C SER A 21 -8.60 -17.47 2.40
N GLY A 22 -9.11 -16.24 2.54
CA GLY A 22 -8.35 -15.04 2.19
C GLY A 22 -7.13 -14.98 3.10
N THR A 23 -5.98 -15.41 2.59
CA THR A 23 -4.76 -15.67 3.36
C THR A 23 -3.63 -14.69 3.04
N GLY A 24 -3.95 -13.58 2.38
CA GLY A 24 -2.98 -12.51 2.06
C GLY A 24 -2.45 -11.83 3.32
N TRP A 25 -1.43 -10.98 3.17
CA TRP A 25 -0.76 -10.39 4.34
C TRP A 25 -1.71 -9.48 5.14
N TYR A 26 -2.70 -8.90 4.47
CA TYR A 26 -3.77 -8.13 5.10
C TYR A 26 -5.08 -8.91 5.13
N ASN A 27 -5.10 -10.02 5.87
CA ASN A 27 -6.33 -10.74 6.19
C ASN A 27 -6.82 -10.44 7.61
N ALA A 28 -8.10 -10.72 7.89
CA ALA A 28 -8.74 -10.37 9.17
C ALA A 28 -8.01 -10.96 10.39
N ARG A 29 -7.42 -12.16 10.26
CA ARG A 29 -6.66 -12.80 11.34
C ARG A 29 -5.34 -12.09 11.59
N VAL A 30 -4.60 -11.75 10.53
CA VAL A 30 -3.34 -11.00 10.64
C VAL A 30 -3.59 -9.62 11.25
N LEU A 31 -4.62 -8.93 10.77
CA LEU A 31 -5.00 -7.61 11.29
C LEU A 31 -5.45 -7.69 12.76
N ALA A 32 -6.25 -8.69 13.13
CA ALA A 32 -6.66 -8.91 14.53
C ALA A 32 -5.48 -9.23 15.46
N MET A 33 -4.40 -9.78 14.92
CA MET A 33 -3.16 -10.07 15.64
C MET A 33 -2.08 -8.99 15.45
N ALA A 34 -2.44 -7.80 14.96
CA ALA A 34 -1.52 -6.68 14.73
C ALA A 34 -0.26 -7.10 13.94
N GLY A 35 -0.42 -7.94 12.91
CA GLY A 35 0.69 -8.44 12.08
C GLY A 35 1.31 -9.75 12.56
N ALA A 36 1.17 -10.13 13.84
CA ALA A 36 1.77 -11.36 14.38
C ALA A 36 1.24 -12.64 13.70
N GLY A 37 0.09 -12.56 13.05
CA GLY A 37 -0.44 -13.66 12.24
C GLY A 37 0.46 -14.08 11.08
N LEU A 38 1.20 -13.16 10.47
CA LEU A 38 2.13 -13.48 9.36
C LEU A 38 3.25 -14.42 9.78
N ILE A 39 3.61 -14.35 11.07
CA ILE A 39 4.72 -15.08 11.68
C ILE A 39 4.29 -16.47 12.14
N LEU A 40 2.99 -16.67 12.41
CA LEU A 40 2.46 -17.87 13.08
C LEU A 40 1.47 -18.69 12.24
N ASP A 41 0.91 -18.11 11.18
CA ASP A 41 -0.12 -18.76 10.37
C ASP A 41 0.47 -19.88 9.51
N ASP A 42 -0.07 -21.09 9.61
CA ASP A 42 0.39 -22.27 8.88
C ASP A 42 -0.48 -22.60 7.67
N GLN A 43 -1.46 -21.75 7.34
CA GLN A 43 -2.52 -22.07 6.39
C GLN A 43 -2.15 -21.73 4.93
N SER A 44 -1.05 -21.01 4.67
CA SER A 44 -0.58 -20.64 3.33
C SER A 44 0.95 -20.69 3.19
N VAL A 45 1.49 -20.31 2.02
CA VAL A 45 2.95 -20.13 1.85
C VAL A 45 3.39 -19.04 2.82
N PRO A 46 4.33 -19.33 3.73
CA PRO A 46 4.47 -18.54 4.93
C PRO A 46 5.15 -17.21 4.65
N GLY A 47 4.62 -16.12 5.22
CA GLY A 47 5.32 -14.83 5.28
C GLY A 47 6.68 -14.96 5.97
N ASN A 48 6.79 -15.89 6.94
CA ASN A 48 8.04 -16.28 7.57
C ASN A 48 8.64 -17.56 6.94
N PRO A 49 9.77 -17.50 6.20
CA PRO A 49 10.36 -18.68 5.55
C PRO A 49 10.79 -19.78 6.53
N ALA A 50 11.01 -19.47 7.81
CA ALA A 50 11.36 -20.48 8.81
C ALA A 50 10.21 -21.44 9.11
N GLN A 51 8.96 -21.08 8.82
CA GLN A 51 7.86 -22.02 8.97
C GLN A 51 7.96 -23.21 8.01
N LEU A 52 8.68 -23.09 6.90
CA LEU A 52 8.97 -24.22 6.00
C LEU A 52 9.81 -25.32 6.71
N ALA A 53 10.44 -24.99 7.84
CA ALA A 53 11.12 -25.94 8.70
C ALA A 53 10.16 -26.77 9.56
N LEU A 54 8.97 -26.23 9.86
CA LEU A 54 7.95 -26.93 10.64
C LEU A 54 7.30 -27.95 9.71
N ARG A 55 7.63 -29.23 9.92
CA ARG A 55 7.03 -30.32 9.16
C ARG A 55 5.55 -30.43 9.53
N GLY A 56 4.68 -29.85 8.72
CA GLY A 56 3.27 -30.19 8.70
C GLY A 56 3.03 -31.57 8.07
N GLU A 57 1.85 -32.13 8.28
CA GLU A 57 1.45 -33.43 7.69
C GLU A 57 1.40 -33.38 6.15
N GLN A 58 1.18 -32.20 5.58
CA GLN A 58 1.05 -31.99 4.14
C GLN A 58 2.39 -31.67 3.48
N ARG A 59 2.78 -32.50 2.51
CA ARG A 59 4.02 -32.37 1.72
C ARG A 59 4.00 -31.22 0.71
N TRP A 60 2.83 -30.79 0.27
CA TRP A 60 2.66 -29.70 -0.69
C TRP A 60 1.48 -28.81 -0.28
N LYS A 61 1.57 -27.52 -0.60
CA LYS A 61 0.46 -26.57 -0.46
C LYS A 61 0.39 -25.71 -1.70
N LEU A 62 -0.82 -25.46 -2.19
CA LEU A 62 -1.07 -24.53 -3.29
C LEU A 62 -2.07 -23.49 -2.80
N SER A 63 -1.71 -22.22 -2.97
CA SER A 63 -2.66 -21.14 -2.84
C SER A 63 -2.78 -20.39 -4.16
N LEU A 64 -4.02 -20.10 -4.52
CA LEU A 64 -4.37 -19.37 -5.73
C LEU A 64 -5.19 -18.15 -5.34
N MET A 65 -4.90 -17.02 -6.01
CA MET A 65 -5.75 -15.82 -5.98
C MET A 65 -6.12 -15.36 -4.56
N GLN A 66 -5.13 -15.07 -3.74
CA GLN A 66 -5.39 -14.35 -2.50
C GLN A 66 -5.39 -12.84 -2.78
N ILE A 67 -6.31 -12.11 -2.17
CA ILE A 67 -6.35 -10.65 -2.21
C ILE A 67 -6.55 -10.17 -0.77
N GLY A 68 -5.79 -9.16 -0.39
CA GLY A 68 -5.89 -8.50 0.91
C GLY A 68 -5.77 -6.99 0.74
N GLY A 69 -6.26 -6.23 1.72
CA GLY A 69 -6.11 -4.79 1.70
C GLY A 69 -6.24 -4.19 3.08
N LEU A 70 -5.62 -3.03 3.24
CA LEU A 70 -5.63 -2.23 4.45
C LEU A 70 -5.85 -0.77 4.06
N ALA A 71 -6.77 -0.12 4.76
CA ALA A 71 -6.89 1.33 4.75
C ALA A 71 -6.83 1.81 6.21
N ALA A 72 -5.98 2.77 6.48
CA ALA A 72 -5.74 3.32 7.80
C ALA A 72 -5.58 4.84 7.73
N ASN A 73 -5.91 5.50 8.83
CA ASN A 73 -5.69 6.93 9.02
C ASN A 73 -5.52 7.22 10.52
N ASP A 74 -4.98 8.38 10.86
CA ASP A 74 -4.66 8.76 12.24
C ASP A 74 -5.76 9.58 12.96
N ALA A 75 -6.79 10.03 12.22
CA ALA A 75 -7.82 10.93 12.73
C ALA A 75 -9.18 10.23 12.99
N LEU A 76 -9.75 9.65 11.94
CA LEU A 76 -11.07 9.01 11.92
C LEU A 76 -11.00 7.60 12.49
N ARG A 77 -11.78 7.41 13.55
CA ARG A 77 -11.88 6.16 14.30
C ARG A 77 -13.16 5.41 13.96
N LYS A 78 -13.23 4.13 14.35
CA LYS A 78 -14.40 3.27 14.11
C LYS A 78 -15.71 3.82 14.71
N ASP A 79 -15.63 4.48 15.86
CA ASP A 79 -16.78 5.14 16.50
C ASP A 79 -17.42 6.23 15.62
N HIS A 80 -16.62 7.00 14.88
CA HIS A 80 -17.10 7.98 13.91
C HIS A 80 -17.81 7.28 12.75
N TYR A 81 -17.25 6.16 12.25
CA TYR A 81 -17.90 5.36 11.23
C TYR A 81 -19.24 4.83 11.72
N ASP A 82 -19.29 4.18 12.88
CA ASP A 82 -20.53 3.61 13.41
C ASP A 82 -21.61 4.68 13.66
N ARG A 83 -21.20 5.91 14.03
CA ARG A 83 -22.11 7.02 14.33
C ARG A 83 -22.66 7.70 13.08
N TYR A 84 -21.83 7.88 12.05
CA TYR A 84 -22.17 8.71 10.90
C TYR A 84 -22.44 7.94 9.61
N ASN A 85 -22.12 6.64 9.55
CA ASN A 85 -22.40 5.83 8.39
C ASN A 85 -23.92 5.73 8.14
N GLY A 86 -24.35 6.14 6.94
CA GLY A 86 -25.77 6.21 6.55
C GLY A 86 -26.56 7.38 7.16
N ALA A 87 -25.93 8.24 7.98
CA ALA A 87 -26.56 9.41 8.55
C ALA A 87 -26.27 10.67 7.72
N PHE A 88 -27.17 11.66 7.79
CA PHE A 88 -26.92 12.98 7.23
C PHE A 88 -25.96 13.76 8.13
N LEU A 89 -24.88 14.30 7.57
CA LEU A 89 -23.89 15.09 8.29
C LEU A 89 -24.40 16.52 8.52
N ASN A 90 -24.97 16.77 9.70
CA ASN A 90 -25.29 18.12 10.16
C ASN A 90 -24.01 18.88 10.59
N GLU A 91 -24.13 20.18 10.86
CA GLU A 91 -22.97 21.03 11.22
C GLU A 91 -22.25 20.55 12.48
N ALA A 92 -22.96 19.99 13.46
CA ALA A 92 -22.34 19.41 14.64
C ALA A 92 -21.49 18.18 14.29
N ALA A 93 -21.97 17.32 13.39
CA ALA A 93 -21.25 16.15 12.91
C ALA A 93 -20.01 16.54 12.09
N LYS A 94 -20.13 17.52 11.19
CA LYS A 94 -18.99 18.03 10.42
C LYS A 94 -17.90 18.59 11.34
N LYS A 95 -18.30 19.36 12.35
CA LYS A 95 -17.39 19.91 13.35
C LYS A 95 -16.72 18.81 14.19
N ASP A 96 -17.46 17.75 14.57
CA ASP A 96 -16.90 16.60 15.29
C ASP A 96 -15.80 15.91 14.47
N LEU A 97 -16.08 15.63 13.19
CA LEU A 97 -15.12 15.05 12.25
C LEU A 97 -13.88 15.94 12.05
N LEU A 98 -14.06 17.25 11.89
CA LEU A 98 -12.95 18.19 11.76
C LEU A 98 -12.11 18.34 13.01
N ASN A 99 -12.73 18.21 14.19
CA ASN A 99 -12.02 18.25 15.46
C ASN A 99 -11.17 17.00 15.69
N ALA A 100 -11.56 15.86 15.11
CA ALA A 100 -10.76 14.64 15.14
C ALA A 100 -9.47 14.75 14.29
N ILE A 101 -9.46 15.62 13.27
CA ILE A 101 -8.30 15.83 12.40
C ILE A 101 -7.25 16.72 13.08
N PRO A 102 -6.00 16.25 13.21
CA PRO A 102 -4.90 17.05 13.76
C PRO A 102 -4.69 18.36 13.01
N ALA A 103 -4.18 19.38 13.70
CA ALA A 103 -3.86 20.66 13.07
C ALA A 103 -2.82 20.53 11.94
N ALA A 104 -1.95 19.52 12.01
CA ALA A 104 -0.96 19.23 10.98
C ALA A 104 -1.53 18.54 9.72
N GLY A 105 -2.81 18.14 9.73
CA GLY A 105 -3.43 17.32 8.69
C GLY A 105 -3.70 15.89 9.15
N MET A 106 -4.36 15.12 8.28
CA MET A 106 -4.68 13.70 8.46
C MET A 106 -3.69 12.86 7.65
N ASP A 107 -2.98 11.97 8.32
CA ASP A 107 -2.18 10.94 7.67
C ASP A 107 -3.07 9.79 7.24
N PHE A 108 -2.89 9.32 6.01
CA PHE A 108 -3.58 8.16 5.47
C PHE A 108 -2.61 7.15 4.87
N TYR A 109 -3.00 5.89 4.94
CA TYR A 109 -2.29 4.76 4.36
C TYR A 109 -3.31 3.82 3.72
N GLY A 110 -3.06 3.42 2.48
CA GLY A 110 -3.83 2.44 1.76
C GLY A 110 -2.89 1.41 1.15
N CYS A 111 -3.20 0.13 1.28
CA CYS A 111 -2.47 -0.94 0.63
C CYS A 111 -3.43 -1.99 0.12
N VAL A 112 -3.20 -2.47 -1.09
CA VAL A 112 -3.87 -3.61 -1.68
C VAL A 112 -2.79 -4.57 -2.14
N GLU A 113 -3.00 -5.83 -1.83
CA GLU A 113 -2.12 -6.91 -2.21
C GLU A 113 -2.89 -8.01 -2.90
N ALA A 114 -2.28 -8.58 -3.92
CA ALA A 114 -2.76 -9.78 -4.59
C ALA A 114 -1.62 -10.79 -4.66
N GLN A 115 -1.89 -12.02 -4.28
CA GLN A 115 -0.99 -13.17 -4.42
C GLN A 115 -1.65 -14.19 -5.34
N PRO A 116 -1.41 -14.09 -6.67
CA PRO A 116 -2.03 -14.96 -7.65
C PRO A 116 -1.65 -16.43 -7.47
N LEU A 117 -0.40 -16.69 -7.07
CA LEU A 117 0.14 -18.04 -6.95
C LEU A 117 1.11 -18.15 -5.78
N ALA A 118 0.95 -19.21 -5.01
CA ALA A 118 1.89 -19.64 -4.00
C ALA A 118 1.95 -21.16 -3.97
N LEU A 119 3.14 -21.74 -4.11
CA LEU A 119 3.36 -23.17 -4.07
C LEU A 119 4.42 -23.48 -3.01
N GLN A 120 4.11 -24.40 -2.11
CA GLN A 120 5.06 -24.99 -1.18
C GLN A 120 5.24 -26.47 -1.52
N TYR A 121 6.48 -26.94 -1.47
CA TYR A 121 6.82 -28.35 -1.51
C TYR A 121 7.92 -28.66 -0.48
N GLY A 122 7.54 -29.33 0.60
CA GLY A 122 8.42 -29.60 1.74
C GLY A 122 9.03 -28.33 2.32
N SER A 123 10.36 -28.26 2.29
CA SER A 123 11.17 -27.15 2.80
C SER A 123 11.33 -25.97 1.82
N PHE A 124 10.73 -26.05 0.62
CA PHE A 124 10.82 -25.02 -0.41
C PHE A 124 9.46 -24.40 -0.67
N ALA A 125 9.45 -23.11 -1.00
CA ALA A 125 8.26 -22.46 -1.52
C ALA A 125 8.60 -21.42 -2.61
N PHE A 126 7.63 -21.21 -3.48
CA PHE A 126 7.61 -20.16 -4.49
C PHE A 126 6.34 -19.34 -4.32
N SER A 127 6.44 -18.01 -4.38
CA SER A 127 5.26 -17.13 -4.33
C SER A 127 5.41 -15.95 -5.27
N THR A 128 4.27 -15.45 -5.74
CA THR A 128 4.17 -14.21 -6.49
C THR A 128 3.22 -13.27 -5.78
N GLN A 129 3.59 -12.00 -5.68
CA GLN A 129 2.78 -10.99 -5.02
C GLN A 129 2.81 -9.70 -5.83
N LEU A 130 1.70 -9.00 -5.86
CA LEU A 130 1.53 -7.66 -6.38
C LEU A 130 1.07 -6.79 -5.22
N THR A 131 1.81 -5.73 -4.94
CA THR A 131 1.49 -4.76 -3.89
C THR A 131 1.31 -3.40 -4.54
N ALA A 132 0.16 -2.78 -4.27
CA ALA A 132 -0.12 -1.39 -4.57
C ALA A 132 -0.33 -0.66 -3.24
N ALA A 133 0.52 0.31 -2.94
CA ALA A 133 0.47 1.07 -1.70
C ALA A 133 0.44 2.57 -2.00
N VAL A 134 -0.30 3.28 -1.16
CA VAL A 134 -0.38 4.74 -1.14
C VAL A 134 -0.27 5.20 0.30
N ASN A 135 0.48 6.25 0.54
CA ASN A 135 0.51 6.92 1.82
C ASN A 135 0.62 8.41 1.59
N GLY A 136 0.08 9.21 2.49
CA GLY A 136 0.18 10.64 2.35
C GLY A 136 -0.47 11.37 3.50
N ARG A 137 -0.42 12.69 3.39
CA ARG A 137 -1.00 13.63 4.33
C ARG A 137 -1.94 14.55 3.61
N LEU A 138 -3.18 14.62 4.10
CA LEU A 138 -4.16 15.61 3.67
C LEU A 138 -4.17 16.77 4.66
N ALA A 139 -4.08 18.00 4.16
CA ALA A 139 -4.19 19.18 5.00
C ALA A 139 -5.59 19.24 5.63
N LYS A 140 -5.68 19.78 6.86
CA LYS A 140 -6.96 19.91 7.57
C LYS A 140 -7.95 20.77 6.77
N GLU A 141 -7.42 21.81 6.13
CA GLU A 141 -8.12 22.72 5.22
C GLU A 141 -8.72 21.98 4.02
N THR A 142 -8.07 20.91 3.52
CA THR A 142 -8.64 20.07 2.47
C THR A 142 -9.87 19.32 2.98
N CYS A 143 -9.80 18.74 4.18
CA CYS A 143 -10.93 18.07 4.80
C CYS A 143 -12.06 19.04 5.15
N GLU A 144 -11.72 20.26 5.55
CA GLU A 144 -12.68 21.31 5.84
C GLU A 144 -13.42 21.76 4.59
N LEU A 145 -12.69 22.00 3.50
CA LEU A 145 -13.28 22.30 2.20
C LEU A 145 -14.22 21.19 1.71
N LEU A 146 -13.86 19.91 1.92
CA LEU A 146 -14.72 18.77 1.56
C LEU A 146 -16.01 18.69 2.39
N LEU A 147 -15.97 19.10 3.67
CA LEU A 147 -17.12 18.99 4.59
C LEU A 147 -18.04 20.21 4.56
N HIS A 148 -17.47 21.41 4.47
CA HIS A 148 -18.21 22.68 4.51
C HIS A 148 -18.38 23.31 3.13
N GLY A 149 -17.63 22.85 2.12
CA GLY A 149 -17.55 23.53 0.85
C GLY A 149 -16.65 24.76 0.93
N ASN A 150 -16.62 25.51 -0.17
CA ASN A 150 -15.82 26.72 -0.27
C ASN A 150 -16.53 27.90 0.39
N GLU A 151 -15.79 28.71 1.14
CA GLU A 151 -16.29 29.93 1.81
C GLU A 151 -15.70 31.17 1.13
N LEU A 152 -16.54 32.17 0.89
CA LEU A 152 -16.10 33.45 0.33
C LEU A 152 -15.26 34.22 1.34
N ASP A 153 -14.29 34.97 0.83
CA ASP A 153 -13.33 35.80 1.57
C ASP A 153 -12.45 35.03 2.58
N ARG A 154 -12.42 33.71 2.45
CA ARG A 154 -11.57 32.83 3.26
C ARG A 154 -10.33 32.38 2.48
N VAL A 155 -9.17 32.52 3.10
CA VAL A 155 -7.90 31.98 2.58
C VAL A 155 -7.73 30.55 3.06
N PHE A 156 -7.74 29.60 2.14
CA PHE A 156 -7.38 28.20 2.40
C PHE A 156 -5.88 28.00 2.10
N ARG A 157 -5.18 27.36 3.04
CA ARG A 157 -3.77 26.98 2.90
C ARG A 157 -3.68 25.46 2.98
N PHE A 158 -3.30 24.82 1.89
CA PHE A 158 -3.13 23.38 1.86
C PHE A 158 -1.66 23.05 2.09
N LYS A 159 -1.25 22.94 3.36
CA LYS A 159 0.12 22.56 3.75
C LYS A 159 0.16 21.67 4.99
N PRO A 160 1.07 20.68 5.04
CA PRO A 160 1.77 20.09 3.89
C PRO A 160 0.89 19.03 3.21
N LEU A 161 0.77 19.08 1.88
CA LEU A 161 0.33 17.91 1.11
C LEU A 161 1.57 17.16 0.62
N ALA A 162 1.70 15.91 1.04
CA ALA A 162 2.74 15.01 0.57
C ALA A 162 2.13 13.62 0.42
N GLY A 163 2.68 12.83 -0.49
CA GLY A 163 2.21 11.47 -0.65
C GLY A 163 3.09 10.68 -1.59
N ASP A 164 3.20 9.39 -1.30
CA ASP A 164 3.89 8.44 -2.14
C ASP A 164 2.89 7.37 -2.60
N ALA A 165 3.04 6.92 -3.83
CA ALA A 165 2.33 5.80 -4.41
C ALA A 165 3.34 4.84 -5.03
N LEU A 166 3.15 3.55 -4.79
CA LEU A 166 4.05 2.49 -5.21
C LEU A 166 3.26 1.28 -5.71
N VAL A 167 3.66 0.77 -6.87
CA VAL A 167 3.17 -0.51 -7.39
C VAL A 167 4.36 -1.40 -7.71
N VAL A 168 4.47 -2.53 -7.01
CA VAL A 168 5.58 -3.48 -7.13
C VAL A 168 5.04 -4.91 -7.22
N SER A 169 5.65 -5.72 -8.08
CA SER A 169 5.50 -7.17 -8.02
C SER A 169 6.73 -7.81 -7.41
N SER A 170 6.55 -8.79 -6.55
CA SER A 170 7.61 -9.62 -6.00
C SER A 170 7.44 -11.08 -6.42
N TYR A 171 8.57 -11.75 -6.65
CA TYR A 171 8.67 -13.17 -6.95
C TYR A 171 9.66 -13.77 -5.97
N ALA A 172 9.18 -14.57 -5.03
CA ALA A 172 9.99 -15.08 -3.93
C ALA A 172 10.26 -16.57 -4.08
N LEU A 173 11.51 -16.95 -3.84
CA LEU A 173 11.93 -18.33 -3.59
C LEU A 173 12.35 -18.44 -2.12
N SER A 174 11.69 -19.33 -1.40
CA SER A 174 11.84 -19.48 0.05
C SER A 174 12.36 -20.87 0.38
N PHE A 175 13.24 -20.96 1.37
CA PHE A 175 13.75 -22.21 1.90
C PHE A 175 13.80 -22.15 3.43
N GLY A 176 13.32 -23.20 4.09
CA GLY A 176 13.41 -23.31 5.55
C GLY A 176 13.86 -24.70 6.00
N ARG A 177 14.66 -24.72 7.07
CA ARG A 177 15.26 -25.94 7.60
C ARG A 177 15.13 -26.01 9.11
N SER A 178 14.80 -27.21 9.59
CA SER A 178 14.78 -27.51 11.01
C SER A 178 16.21 -27.59 11.53
N LEU A 179 16.46 -26.88 12.62
CA LEU A 179 17.74 -26.84 13.32
C LEU A 179 17.69 -27.84 14.48
N PRO A 180 18.77 -28.62 14.71
CA PRO A 180 18.83 -29.50 15.86
C PRO A 180 18.80 -28.66 17.14
N CYS A 181 17.89 -28.98 18.05
CA CYS A 181 17.83 -28.34 19.36
C CYS A 181 18.16 -29.34 20.47
N PRO A 182 19.24 -29.13 21.24
CA PRO A 182 19.66 -30.05 22.30
C PRO A 182 18.99 -29.79 23.67
N ARG A 183 18.07 -28.82 23.79
CA ARG A 183 17.48 -28.42 25.09
C ARG A 183 16.08 -29.01 25.28
N SER A 184 15.84 -29.60 26.45
CA SER A 184 14.61 -30.32 26.83
C SER A 184 13.30 -29.52 26.76
N GLY A 185 13.35 -28.19 26.68
CA GLY A 185 12.17 -27.31 26.60
C GLY A 185 11.80 -26.85 25.18
N VAL A 186 12.68 -27.03 24.19
CA VAL A 186 12.47 -26.57 22.80
C VAL A 186 12.27 -27.80 21.92
N GLN A 187 11.06 -27.96 21.38
CA GLN A 187 10.74 -29.15 20.59
C GLN A 187 11.11 -28.96 19.13
N HIS A 188 10.94 -27.75 18.62
CA HIS A 188 11.25 -27.42 17.24
C HIS A 188 11.93 -26.06 17.20
N LEU A 189 12.99 -25.99 16.41
CA LEU A 189 13.67 -24.76 16.03
C LEU A 189 13.83 -24.77 14.52
N GLY A 190 13.44 -23.69 13.86
CA GLY A 190 13.52 -23.54 12.41
C GLY A 190 14.17 -22.21 12.05
N ALA A 191 14.93 -22.22 10.97
CA ALA A 191 15.41 -21.01 10.32
C ALA A 191 15.04 -21.08 8.84
N GLY A 192 14.85 -19.92 8.22
CA GLY A 192 14.55 -19.84 6.80
C GLY A 192 15.03 -18.55 6.17
N ILE A 193 15.15 -18.58 4.85
CA ILE A 193 15.56 -17.47 4.02
C ILE A 193 14.66 -17.41 2.78
N SER A 194 14.34 -16.19 2.36
CA SER A 194 13.64 -15.91 1.11
C SER A 194 14.50 -15.00 0.25
N VAL A 195 14.61 -15.31 -1.04
CA VAL A 195 15.19 -14.42 -2.04
C VAL A 195 14.06 -13.95 -2.95
N LYS A 196 13.91 -12.63 -3.07
CA LYS A 196 12.86 -11.97 -3.84
C LYS A 196 13.48 -11.26 -5.05
N TYR A 197 12.91 -11.47 -6.22
CA TYR A 197 13.06 -10.55 -7.34
C TYR A 197 11.92 -9.54 -7.30
N LEU A 198 12.26 -8.26 -7.31
CA LEU A 198 11.34 -7.14 -7.19
C LEU A 198 11.25 -6.44 -8.53
N ARG A 199 10.03 -6.24 -9.02
CA ARG A 199 9.75 -5.47 -10.24
C ARG A 199 8.88 -4.28 -9.86
N GLY A 200 9.49 -3.10 -9.88
CA GLY A 200 8.76 -1.83 -9.77
C GLY A 200 8.00 -1.57 -11.06
N HIS A 201 6.72 -1.23 -10.94
CA HIS A 201 5.88 -0.81 -12.07
C HIS A 201 5.69 0.70 -12.08
N VAL A 202 5.31 1.26 -10.93
CA VAL A 202 5.05 2.69 -10.77
C VAL A 202 5.59 3.13 -9.42
N LEU A 203 6.29 4.25 -9.41
CA LEU A 203 6.59 5.04 -8.23
C LEU A 203 6.18 6.48 -8.53
N GLU A 204 5.38 7.06 -7.66
CA GLU A 204 5.05 8.49 -7.68
C GLU A 204 5.25 9.05 -6.29
N GLN A 205 5.92 10.18 -6.19
CA GLN A 205 6.23 10.82 -4.92
C GLN A 205 6.00 12.31 -5.06
N ILE A 206 5.04 12.81 -4.31
CA ILE A 206 4.75 14.21 -4.10
C ILE A 206 5.52 14.63 -2.85
N LYS A 207 6.63 15.33 -3.06
CA LYS A 207 7.54 15.72 -1.97
C LYS A 207 6.99 16.89 -1.17
N ASP A 208 6.38 17.83 -1.87
CA ASP A 208 5.88 19.06 -1.28
C ASP A 208 4.84 19.66 -2.20
N ILE A 209 3.68 20.00 -1.64
CA ILE A 209 2.68 20.85 -2.27
C ILE A 209 2.35 21.95 -1.28
N ASP A 210 2.47 23.15 -1.79
CA ASP A 210 2.21 24.41 -1.11
C ASP A 210 1.20 25.15 -1.94
N VAL A 211 -0.07 25.18 -1.50
CA VAL A 211 -1.13 25.88 -2.23
C VAL A 211 -1.89 26.79 -1.29
N GLU A 212 -2.09 28.03 -1.74
CA GLU A 212 -2.94 29.02 -1.10
C GLU A 212 -4.03 29.43 -2.10
N THR A 213 -5.28 29.37 -1.69
CA THR A 213 -6.42 29.79 -2.52
C THR A 213 -7.33 30.70 -1.72
N VAL A 214 -7.90 31.69 -2.39
CA VAL A 214 -8.94 32.57 -1.84
C VAL A 214 -9.98 32.81 -2.92
N THR A 215 -11.24 32.64 -2.53
CA THR A 215 -12.38 32.94 -3.39
C THR A 215 -13.05 34.21 -2.88
N LEU A 216 -13.02 35.26 -3.67
CA LEU A 216 -13.72 36.52 -3.43
C LEU A 216 -15.00 36.55 -4.26
N TYR A 217 -15.93 37.44 -3.92
CA TYR A 217 -17.19 37.61 -4.67
C TYR A 217 -16.99 37.82 -6.19
N THR A 218 -15.90 38.48 -6.58
CA THR A 218 -15.63 38.86 -7.96
C THR A 218 -14.41 38.18 -8.56
N SER A 219 -13.60 37.49 -7.76
CA SER A 219 -12.31 36.96 -8.22
C SER A 219 -11.91 35.68 -7.50
N LEU A 220 -11.11 34.87 -8.19
CA LEU A 220 -10.46 33.71 -7.63
C LEU A 220 -8.96 33.94 -7.75
N ALA A 221 -8.26 33.85 -6.62
CA ALA A 221 -6.81 33.89 -6.59
C ALA A 221 -6.28 32.59 -5.99
N ALA A 222 -5.41 31.91 -6.73
CA ALA A 222 -4.73 30.71 -6.26
C ALA A 222 -3.25 30.81 -6.62
N LYS A 223 -2.37 30.49 -5.68
CA LYS A 223 -0.94 30.39 -5.91
C LYS A 223 -0.43 29.10 -5.29
N GLY A 224 0.55 28.48 -5.93
CA GLY A 224 1.16 27.32 -5.34
C GLY A 224 2.40 26.84 -6.04
N SER A 225 3.08 25.92 -5.36
CA SER A 225 4.20 25.17 -5.89
C SER A 225 4.03 23.69 -5.57
N ALA A 226 4.49 22.85 -6.49
CA ALA A 226 4.46 21.40 -6.33
C ALA A 226 5.78 20.80 -6.80
N ARG A 227 6.33 19.88 -6.01
CA ARG A 227 7.52 19.10 -6.36
C ARG A 227 7.18 17.62 -6.39
N TRP A 228 7.49 16.96 -7.49
CA TRP A 228 7.25 15.54 -7.66
C TRP A 228 8.43 14.79 -8.27
N ARG A 229 8.43 13.49 -8.03
CA ARG A 229 9.31 12.51 -8.66
C ARG A 229 8.49 11.29 -9.04
N ARG A 230 8.67 10.80 -10.27
CA ARG A 230 8.00 9.59 -10.74
C ARG A 230 8.96 8.68 -11.50
N ALA A 231 8.65 7.39 -11.54
CA ALA A 231 9.32 6.42 -12.40
C ALA A 231 8.35 5.32 -12.80
N GLN A 232 8.41 4.88 -14.06
CA GLN A 232 7.60 3.75 -14.55
C GLN A 232 8.50 2.60 -14.96
N GLY A 233 8.86 1.80 -13.96
CA GLY A 233 9.67 0.61 -14.13
C GLY A 233 10.97 0.65 -13.35
N GLY A 234 11.23 -0.44 -12.65
CA GLY A 234 12.48 -0.68 -11.95
C GLY A 234 12.64 -2.15 -11.63
N ASP A 235 13.86 -2.54 -11.33
CA ASP A 235 14.20 -3.92 -10.97
C ASP A 235 15.02 -3.92 -9.68
N GLY A 236 14.85 -4.96 -8.88
CA GLY A 236 15.37 -5.01 -7.54
C GLY A 236 15.50 -6.42 -6.98
N LEU A 237 16.17 -6.51 -5.84
CA LEU A 237 16.32 -7.74 -5.09
C LEU A 237 15.96 -7.50 -3.62
N GLY A 238 15.34 -8.51 -3.03
CA GLY A 238 14.96 -8.55 -1.63
C GLY A 238 15.45 -9.85 -0.97
N ILE A 239 15.79 -9.78 0.31
CA ILE A 239 16.12 -10.94 1.13
C ILE A 239 15.32 -10.85 2.43
N ASP A 240 14.62 -11.92 2.79
CA ASP A 240 14.00 -12.06 4.11
C ASP A 240 14.67 -13.18 4.88
N VAL A 241 14.73 -13.02 6.20
CA VAL A 241 15.27 -14.03 7.12
C VAL A 241 14.25 -14.30 8.20
N GLY A 242 14.03 -15.58 8.48
CA GLY A 242 13.05 -16.04 9.44
C GLY A 242 13.65 -16.97 10.48
N PHE A 243 13.04 -16.96 11.66
CA PHE A 243 13.22 -17.94 12.73
C PHE A 243 11.86 -18.34 13.30
N THR A 244 11.74 -19.59 13.72
CA THR A 244 10.55 -20.09 14.42
C THR A 244 10.95 -21.11 15.48
N ALA A 245 10.21 -21.15 16.58
CA ALA A 245 10.45 -22.09 17.66
C ALA A 245 9.13 -22.51 18.33
N THR A 246 9.08 -23.78 18.73
CA THR A 246 7.97 -24.35 19.49
C THR A 246 8.47 -24.84 20.85
N PHE A 247 7.86 -24.35 21.93
CA PHE A 247 8.21 -24.64 23.32
C PHE A 247 7.01 -25.22 24.06
N LEU A 248 7.27 -26.05 25.09
CA LEU A 248 6.25 -26.53 26.04
C LEU A 248 4.96 -27.06 25.35
N GLN A 249 5.12 -27.81 24.25
CA GLN A 249 4.07 -28.41 23.39
C GLN A 249 3.15 -27.44 22.64
N HIS A 250 2.86 -26.26 23.18
CA HIS A 250 1.81 -25.37 22.65
C HIS A 250 2.26 -23.94 22.36
N TRP A 251 3.41 -23.52 22.90
CA TRP A 251 3.90 -22.16 22.68
C TRP A 251 4.67 -22.08 21.38
N ARG A 252 4.25 -21.18 20.48
CA ARG A 252 4.96 -20.88 19.23
C ARG A 252 5.48 -19.45 19.30
N ALA A 253 6.75 -19.29 18.98
CA ALA A 253 7.36 -17.99 18.74
C ALA A 253 7.94 -17.98 17.33
N GLY A 254 7.93 -16.81 16.71
CA GLY A 254 8.63 -16.60 15.46
C GLY A 254 9.14 -15.18 15.39
N LEU A 255 10.15 -15.01 14.56
CA LEU A 255 10.74 -13.73 14.21
C LEU A 255 10.98 -13.77 12.71
N VAL A 256 10.63 -12.70 12.04
CA VAL A 256 10.95 -12.48 10.63
C VAL A 256 11.53 -11.10 10.51
N VAL A 257 12.54 -10.97 9.65
CA VAL A 257 13.07 -9.70 9.19
C VAL A 257 12.82 -9.69 7.69
N GLU A 258 11.85 -8.89 7.27
CA GLU A 258 11.51 -8.70 5.87
C GLU A 258 12.41 -7.66 5.25
N ASN A 259 12.80 -7.86 3.99
CA ASN A 259 13.69 -6.95 3.26
C ASN A 259 14.97 -6.60 4.06
N ALA A 260 15.54 -7.56 4.81
CA ALA A 260 16.83 -7.42 5.50
C ALA A 260 17.91 -6.82 4.57
N PHE A 261 17.80 -7.15 3.28
CA PHE A 261 18.33 -6.35 2.19
C PHE A 261 17.25 -6.22 1.12
N GLY A 262 16.74 -5.02 0.86
CA GLY A 262 15.70 -4.78 -0.14
C GLY A 262 15.94 -3.49 -0.91
N GLN A 263 16.11 -3.60 -2.22
CA GLN A 263 16.46 -2.45 -3.05
C GLN A 263 15.82 -2.54 -4.43
N ILE A 264 15.25 -1.44 -4.93
CA ILE A 264 14.72 -1.30 -6.29
C ILE A 264 15.45 -0.15 -6.98
N THR A 265 16.03 -0.42 -8.14
CA THR A 265 16.61 0.61 -9.01
C THR A 265 15.60 0.98 -10.09
N TRP A 266 15.15 2.23 -10.05
CA TRP A 266 14.23 2.85 -11.00
C TRP A 266 15.04 3.44 -12.15
N ASN A 267 15.09 2.70 -13.26
CA ASN A 267 15.90 3.02 -14.44
C ASN A 267 15.06 3.22 -15.70
N ARG A 268 13.73 3.06 -15.63
CA ARG A 268 12.81 3.29 -16.75
C ARG A 268 11.99 4.54 -16.48
N THR A 269 12.04 5.46 -17.44
CA THR A 269 11.34 6.76 -17.43
C THR A 269 11.37 7.49 -16.08
N PRO A 270 12.53 7.63 -15.41
CA PRO A 270 12.60 8.40 -14.19
C PRO A 270 12.52 9.89 -14.53
N GLU A 271 11.56 10.58 -13.92
CA GLU A 271 11.28 11.99 -14.14
C GLU A 271 11.12 12.71 -12.80
N ALA A 272 11.55 13.96 -12.77
CA ALA A 272 11.22 14.86 -11.67
C ALA A 272 10.74 16.17 -12.25
N GLY A 273 9.80 16.79 -11.54
CA GLY A 273 9.27 18.08 -11.94
C GLY A 273 9.06 19.00 -10.76
N HIS A 274 9.00 20.26 -11.12
CA HIS A 274 8.60 21.36 -10.26
C HIS A 274 7.63 22.22 -11.07
N ALA A 275 6.48 22.50 -10.48
CA ALA A 275 5.50 23.41 -11.05
C ALA A 275 5.26 24.53 -10.06
N GLU A 276 5.29 25.76 -10.56
CA GLU A 276 4.71 26.92 -9.90
C GLU A 276 3.52 27.39 -10.73
N PHE A 277 2.42 27.68 -10.03
CA PHE A 277 1.24 28.25 -10.67
C PHE A 277 0.77 29.47 -9.88
N SER A 278 0.34 30.48 -10.62
CA SER A 278 -0.39 31.62 -10.08
C SER A 278 -1.58 31.91 -10.98
N VAL A 279 -2.76 31.85 -10.39
CA VAL A 279 -4.05 32.16 -11.01
C VAL A 279 -4.57 33.42 -10.34
N VAL A 280 -4.82 34.46 -11.13
CA VAL A 280 -5.52 35.67 -10.68
C VAL A 280 -6.59 35.97 -11.72
N SER A 281 -7.80 35.47 -11.49
CA SER A 281 -8.94 35.77 -12.36
C SER A 281 -9.78 36.88 -11.76
N SER A 282 -9.93 37.99 -12.49
CA SER A 282 -10.63 39.20 -12.02
C SER A 282 -12.15 39.16 -12.20
N THR A 283 -12.74 38.08 -12.73
CA THR A 283 -14.21 37.97 -12.91
C THR A 283 -14.67 36.51 -12.94
N VAL A 284 -15.50 36.10 -11.97
CA VAL A 284 -16.09 34.74 -11.89
C VAL A 284 -16.95 34.40 -13.11
N GLU A 285 -17.61 35.39 -13.74
CA GLU A 285 -18.37 35.19 -15.00
C GLU A 285 -17.48 34.70 -16.15
N ARG A 286 -16.22 35.16 -16.21
CA ARG A 286 -15.26 34.65 -17.20
C ARG A 286 -14.96 33.17 -16.95
N ILE A 287 -14.83 32.75 -15.68
CA ILE A 287 -14.55 31.36 -15.29
C ILE A 287 -15.67 30.38 -15.69
N VAL A 288 -16.92 30.84 -15.70
CA VAL A 288 -18.09 30.00 -16.03
C VAL A 288 -18.42 30.06 -17.53
N SER A 289 -17.97 31.08 -18.25
CA SER A 289 -18.08 31.16 -19.71
C SER A 289 -17.00 30.33 -20.41
N ASP A 290 -17.34 29.64 -21.50
CA ASP A 290 -16.44 28.83 -22.36
C ASP A 290 -15.27 29.62 -23.01
N ASP A 291 -15.09 30.90 -22.69
CA ASP A 291 -14.13 31.84 -23.26
C ASP A 291 -12.84 32.02 -22.43
N LEU A 292 -12.60 31.17 -21.42
CA LEU A 292 -11.30 31.14 -20.75
C LEU A 292 -10.28 30.35 -21.55
N ASP A 293 -9.35 31.07 -22.16
CA ASP A 293 -8.05 30.50 -22.49
C ASP A 293 -7.25 30.35 -21.18
N PHE A 294 -7.18 29.13 -20.64
CA PHE A 294 -6.49 28.84 -19.38
C PHE A 294 -5.00 29.23 -19.45
N ASP A 295 -4.41 29.28 -20.65
CA ASP A 295 -3.03 29.71 -20.86
C ASP A 295 -2.82 31.24 -20.69
N GLU A 296 -3.89 32.06 -20.77
CA GLU A 296 -3.81 33.52 -20.60
C GLU A 296 -3.89 33.95 -19.11
N VAL A 297 -4.55 33.17 -18.26
CA VAL A 297 -4.85 33.52 -16.85
C VAL A 297 -3.93 32.80 -15.86
N VAL A 298 -3.27 31.72 -16.27
CA VAL A 298 -2.39 30.92 -15.43
C VAL A 298 -0.93 31.17 -15.83
N LEU A 299 -0.18 31.88 -14.98
CA LEU A 299 1.28 31.84 -15.06
C LEU A 299 1.74 30.47 -14.56
N THR A 300 1.94 29.54 -15.48
CA THR A 300 2.49 28.20 -15.19
C THR A 300 3.96 28.17 -15.55
N GLN A 301 4.82 27.94 -14.57
CA GLN A 301 6.19 27.50 -14.82
C GLN A 301 6.29 26.03 -14.44
N ASP A 302 6.08 25.15 -15.42
CA ASP A 302 6.33 23.71 -15.27
C ASP A 302 7.70 23.39 -15.85
N THR A 303 8.54 22.77 -15.04
CA THR A 303 9.79 22.16 -15.49
C THR A 303 9.77 20.67 -15.19
N THR A 304 9.29 19.88 -16.13
CA THR A 304 9.46 18.41 -16.09
C THR A 304 10.74 18.03 -16.81
N ARG A 305 11.60 17.25 -16.14
CA ARG A 305 12.84 16.76 -16.73
C ARG A 305 13.06 15.28 -16.45
N ALA A 306 13.63 14.59 -17.44
CA ALA A 306 14.22 13.28 -17.22
C ALA A 306 15.36 13.41 -16.20
N ILE A 307 15.42 12.49 -15.25
CA ILE A 307 16.49 12.42 -14.26
C ILE A 307 17.32 11.15 -14.46
N ALA A 308 18.47 11.05 -13.79
CA ALA A 308 19.24 9.83 -13.79
C ALA A 308 18.46 8.70 -13.07
N ALA A 309 18.80 7.45 -13.39
CA ALA A 309 18.32 6.31 -12.63
C ALA A 309 18.66 6.48 -11.15
N PHE A 310 17.72 6.12 -10.28
CA PHE A 310 17.88 6.23 -8.84
C PHE A 310 17.43 4.95 -8.15
N THR A 311 17.85 4.81 -6.91
CA THR A 311 17.64 3.57 -6.17
C THR A 311 16.94 3.86 -4.87
N GLU A 312 15.87 3.11 -4.61
CA GLU A 312 15.09 3.17 -3.37
C GLU A 312 15.38 1.94 -2.53
N GLN A 313 15.67 2.15 -1.25
CA GLN A 313 15.73 1.06 -0.28
C GLN A 313 14.32 0.81 0.24
N LEU A 314 13.88 -0.45 0.16
CA LEU A 314 12.65 -0.84 0.83
C LEU A 314 12.91 -0.89 2.35
N PRO A 315 11.97 -0.41 3.17
CA PRO A 315 12.11 -0.51 4.61
C PRO A 315 12.22 -1.98 5.03
N GLY A 316 13.20 -2.26 5.89
CA GLY A 316 13.26 -3.52 6.62
C GLY A 316 12.30 -3.48 7.80
N VAL A 317 11.51 -4.53 7.99
CA VAL A 317 10.50 -4.65 9.06
C VAL A 317 10.68 -5.97 9.79
#